data_AF-A0A1F6ICJ4-F1
#
_entry.id   AF-A0A1F6ICJ4-F1
#
_cell.length_a   1.000
_cell.length_b   1.000
_cell.length_c   1.000
_cell.angle_alpha   90.00
_cell.angle_beta   90.00
_cell.angle_gamma   90.00
#
_symmetry.space_group_name_H-M   'P 1'
#
loop_
_entity.id
_entity.type
_entity.pdbx_description
1 polymer ?
#
loop_
_entity_poly.entity_id
_entity_poly.type
_entity_poly.pdbx_seq_one_letter_code
_entity_poly.pdbx_strand_id
1 'polypeptide(L)'
;MNKKLVTIIFLLGILLRFQETISNNFLFLIDQGRDMMAVKRIVFDHSLTLIGPYTSLQGVFQGPLWYYLLAVPTIILGGNPWGTVVLMLIISVSALIVAYLWTKKLFGQRAAIFTLFIFVISPEAVAAATYAWNPHPMWLLVVLYIFSFYELIVLKKQRFHLAVWPLISLMFHFQTALAVFILLASLLYLILFSKKNIRQRHFLYGLIISIIFFVPQVLFDLRHDFLMTRSVLNIFSGSDRGLFVGGENRNYFDLIQSHISLFYYNFGTTFVRDGLLQYLPKLALLSLIISLVFQKKLKLFSKNEWHFMLMISGLTGIIIGLGIFYPFPLRYWFLTGLQVMYIIPFGILTGKAWLWRMGKFGVIILTAIFIFYSGQRLYTLYINPPNDGGVAKIKGKLAAIDFIYNDVKGEKFGLLVFTPPVYTYAYDYLIWWHGERKYNYKPYEEKKGTFYLLMEVDPQKPWSYKGWLETVIKNGDIIYTKTLPSGLMVQKRFVGNKNEQ
;
A
#
# COMPACT_ATOMS: atom_id res chain seq x y z
N MET A 1 -30.23 0.82 16.90
CA MET A 1 -29.66 1.10 15.56
C MET A 1 -29.38 -0.22 14.89
N ASN A 2 -30.04 -0.49 13.77
CA ASN A 2 -30.41 -1.84 13.30
C ASN A 2 -29.20 -2.65 12.77
N LYS A 3 -29.11 -3.96 13.09
CA LYS A 3 -28.11 -4.88 12.50
C LYS A 3 -28.10 -4.82 10.97
N LYS A 4 -29.26 -4.56 10.38
CA LYS A 4 -29.44 -4.32 8.93
C LYS A 4 -28.55 -3.20 8.40
N LEU A 5 -28.48 -2.05 9.08
CA LEU A 5 -27.67 -0.90 8.63
C LEU A 5 -26.18 -1.22 8.60
N VAL A 6 -25.67 -1.88 9.64
CA VAL A 6 -24.27 -2.32 9.72
C VAL A 6 -23.94 -3.24 8.55
N THR A 7 -24.84 -4.20 8.28
CA THR A 7 -24.69 -5.16 7.17
C THR A 7 -24.65 -4.45 5.82
N ILE A 8 -25.54 -3.49 5.59
CA ILE A 8 -25.55 -2.68 4.35
C ILE A 8 -24.24 -1.92 4.17
N ILE A 9 -23.71 -1.29 5.23
CA ILE A 9 -22.43 -0.56 5.16
C ILE A 9 -21.27 -1.51 4.86
N PHE A 10 -21.24 -2.70 5.47
CA PHE A 10 -20.22 -3.71 5.15
C PHE A 10 -20.31 -4.18 3.71
N LEU A 11 -21.52 -4.48 3.21
CA LEU A 11 -21.73 -4.89 1.83
C LEU A 11 -21.27 -3.81 0.85
N LEU A 12 -21.60 -2.54 1.12
CA LEU A 12 -21.09 -1.41 0.34
C LEU A 12 -19.56 -1.35 0.36
N GLY A 13 -18.94 -1.55 1.52
CA GLY A 13 -17.49 -1.58 1.68
C GLY A 13 -16.80 -2.69 0.90
N ILE A 14 -17.40 -3.88 0.85
CA ILE A 14 -16.93 -5.00 0.04
C ILE A 14 -17.10 -4.67 -1.45
N LEU A 15 -18.27 -4.21 -1.88
CA LEU A 15 -18.54 -3.87 -3.28
C LEU A 15 -17.58 -2.82 -3.83
N LEU A 16 -17.25 -1.78 -3.06
CA LEU A 16 -16.29 -0.75 -3.49
C LEU A 16 -14.86 -1.29 -3.70
N ARG A 17 -14.51 -2.41 -3.07
CA ARG A 17 -13.17 -3.03 -3.08
C ARG A 17 -13.05 -4.24 -4.00
N PHE A 18 -14.17 -4.89 -4.29
CA PHE A 18 -14.19 -6.22 -4.93
C PHE A 18 -13.98 -6.19 -6.45
N GLN A 19 -14.11 -5.03 -7.07
CA GLN A 19 -14.16 -4.88 -8.53
C GLN A 19 -12.96 -5.52 -9.25
N GLU A 20 -11.74 -5.23 -8.84
CA GLU A 20 -10.55 -5.81 -9.48
C GLU A 20 -10.39 -7.31 -9.23
N THR A 21 -10.90 -7.79 -8.09
CA THR A 21 -10.87 -9.22 -7.74
C THR A 21 -11.84 -10.00 -8.62
N ILE A 22 -13.07 -9.51 -8.83
CA ILE A 22 -14.07 -10.19 -9.66
C ILE A 22 -13.78 -10.03 -11.15
N SER A 23 -13.26 -8.88 -11.59
CA SER A 23 -12.92 -8.65 -13.00
C SER A 23 -11.67 -9.43 -13.43
N ASN A 24 -10.85 -9.89 -12.47
CA ASN A 24 -9.51 -10.43 -12.67
C ASN A 24 -8.64 -9.50 -13.54
N ASN A 25 -8.77 -8.18 -13.34
CA ASN A 25 -8.09 -7.17 -14.16
C ASN A 25 -7.34 -6.13 -13.32
N PHE A 26 -6.58 -6.58 -12.33
CA PHE A 26 -5.85 -5.72 -11.41
C PHE A 26 -4.56 -5.12 -12.00
N LEU A 27 -3.97 -4.16 -11.27
CA LEU A 27 -2.67 -3.59 -11.60
C LEU A 27 -1.56 -4.64 -11.44
N PHE A 28 -0.72 -4.78 -12.47
CA PHE A 28 0.42 -5.68 -12.46
C PHE A 28 1.64 -4.99 -13.07
N LEU A 29 2.23 -4.10 -12.28
CA LEU A 29 3.36 -3.25 -12.65
C LEU A 29 4.68 -3.86 -12.21
N ILE A 30 5.74 -3.06 -12.27
CA ILE A 30 7.09 -3.44 -11.85
C ILE A 30 7.13 -3.99 -10.41
N ASP A 31 6.44 -3.37 -9.46
CA ASP A 31 6.46 -3.81 -8.07
C ASP A 31 5.80 -5.18 -7.89
N GLN A 32 4.62 -5.37 -8.48
CA GLN A 32 3.92 -6.67 -8.41
C GLN A 32 4.73 -7.75 -9.14
N GLY A 33 5.32 -7.43 -10.30
CA GLY A 33 6.24 -8.31 -11.01
C GLY A 33 7.45 -8.71 -10.18
N ARG A 34 8.16 -7.72 -9.61
CA ARG A 34 9.33 -7.94 -8.75
C ARG A 34 8.98 -8.86 -7.57
N ASP A 35 7.88 -8.54 -6.90
CA ASP A 35 7.45 -9.26 -5.71
C ASP A 35 7.05 -10.69 -6.06
N MET A 36 6.30 -10.89 -7.15
CA MET A 36 5.92 -12.22 -7.61
C MET A 36 7.12 -13.04 -8.12
N MET A 37 8.13 -12.41 -8.73
CA MET A 37 9.40 -13.08 -9.07
C MET A 37 10.16 -13.53 -7.81
N ALA A 38 10.19 -12.71 -6.76
CA ALA A 38 10.79 -13.10 -5.48
C ALA A 38 10.02 -14.26 -4.83
N VAL A 39 8.68 -14.19 -4.85
CA VAL A 39 7.80 -15.25 -4.34
C VAL A 39 7.93 -16.53 -5.16
N LYS A 40 8.11 -16.44 -6.49
CA LYS A 40 8.40 -17.59 -7.35
C LYS A 40 9.63 -18.33 -6.84
N ARG A 41 10.72 -17.60 -6.58
CA ARG A 41 11.97 -18.18 -6.08
C ARG A 41 11.79 -18.89 -4.75
N ILE A 42 10.97 -18.33 -3.86
CA ILE A 42 10.65 -18.94 -2.57
C ILE A 42 9.84 -20.23 -2.75
N VAL A 43 8.78 -20.17 -3.56
CA VAL A 43 7.76 -21.24 -3.63
C VAL A 43 8.18 -22.38 -4.58
N PHE A 44 8.70 -22.05 -5.76
CA PHE A 44 8.97 -23.02 -6.83
C PHE A 44 10.46 -23.34 -6.96
N ASP A 45 11.34 -22.39 -6.69
CA ASP A 45 12.79 -22.59 -6.77
C ASP A 45 13.41 -22.94 -5.39
N HIS A 46 12.59 -22.96 -4.33
CA HIS A 46 12.97 -23.26 -2.95
C HIS A 46 14.12 -22.42 -2.37
N SER A 47 14.28 -21.19 -2.86
CA SER A 47 15.29 -20.23 -2.43
C SER A 47 14.70 -19.20 -1.47
N LEU A 48 14.84 -19.43 -0.17
CA LEU A 48 14.40 -18.52 0.88
C LEU A 48 15.18 -17.19 0.88
N THR A 49 14.54 -16.10 1.32
CA THR A 49 15.16 -14.78 1.46
C THR A 49 15.07 -14.26 2.89
N LEU A 50 16.09 -13.49 3.29
CA LEU A 50 16.17 -12.85 4.59
C LEU A 50 15.70 -11.38 4.55
N ILE A 51 15.47 -10.84 3.35
CA ILE A 51 15.04 -9.45 3.11
C ILE A 51 13.82 -9.38 2.19
N GLY A 52 13.06 -8.30 2.36
CA GLY A 52 11.93 -7.91 1.52
C GLY A 52 12.36 -6.95 0.38
N PRO A 53 11.38 -6.23 -0.20
CA PRO A 53 11.67 -5.20 -1.21
C PRO A 53 12.67 -4.15 -0.75
N TYR A 54 13.41 -3.58 -1.69
CA TYR A 54 14.25 -2.42 -1.43
C TYR A 54 13.40 -1.22 -1.01
N THR A 55 13.97 -0.36 -0.16
CA THR A 55 13.33 0.90 0.23
C THR A 55 13.88 2.05 -0.62
N SER A 56 13.38 3.27 -0.40
CA SER A 56 14.00 4.46 -0.98
C SER A 56 15.38 4.78 -0.37
N LEU A 57 15.73 4.15 0.75
CA LEU A 57 17.06 4.24 1.36
C LEU A 57 17.96 3.17 0.74
N GLN A 58 19.06 3.62 0.12
CA GLN A 58 20.02 2.72 -0.50
C GLN A 58 20.65 1.78 0.53
N GLY A 59 20.68 0.49 0.22
CA GLY A 59 21.21 -0.55 1.12
C GLY A 59 20.33 -0.86 2.34
N VAL A 60 19.12 -0.27 2.44
CA VAL A 60 18.13 -0.62 3.46
C VAL A 60 16.95 -1.34 2.82
N PHE A 61 16.62 -2.52 3.36
CA PHE A 61 15.56 -3.38 2.86
C PHE A 61 14.41 -3.48 3.86
N GLN A 62 13.19 -3.65 3.35
CA GLN A 62 12.06 -4.08 4.17
C GLN A 62 12.33 -5.48 4.73
N GLY A 63 11.63 -5.87 5.80
CA GLY A 63 11.67 -7.24 6.27
C GLY A 63 11.00 -8.23 5.30
N PRO A 64 11.35 -9.54 5.34
CA PRO A 64 10.96 -10.47 4.29
C PRO A 64 9.52 -11.01 4.39
N LEU A 65 8.80 -10.74 5.48
CA LEU A 65 7.43 -11.24 5.68
C LEU A 65 6.44 -10.73 4.63
N TRP A 66 6.74 -9.65 3.89
CA TRP A 66 5.96 -9.30 2.72
C TRP A 66 5.93 -10.43 1.68
N TYR A 67 7.08 -10.99 1.33
CA TYR A 67 7.15 -12.09 0.36
C TYR A 67 6.55 -13.37 0.90
N TYR A 68 6.77 -13.68 2.18
CA TYR A 68 6.16 -14.86 2.80
C TYR A 68 4.64 -14.75 2.92
N LEU A 69 4.12 -13.54 3.14
CA LEU A 69 2.68 -13.27 3.13
C LEU A 69 2.08 -13.52 1.74
N LEU A 70 2.75 -13.07 0.68
CA LEU A 70 2.33 -13.36 -0.70
C LEU A 70 2.52 -14.82 -1.12
N ALA A 71 3.47 -15.55 -0.51
CA ALA A 71 3.69 -16.96 -0.79
C ALA A 71 2.47 -17.83 -0.45
N VAL A 72 1.70 -17.48 0.57
CA VAL A 72 0.50 -18.24 0.99
C VAL A 72 -0.52 -18.41 -0.14
N PRO A 73 -1.10 -17.34 -0.73
CA PRO A 73 -2.03 -17.52 -1.85
C PRO A 73 -1.34 -18.06 -3.11
N THR A 74 -0.04 -17.79 -3.28
CA THR A 74 0.73 -18.30 -4.43
C THR A 74 0.84 -19.83 -4.40
N ILE A 75 1.07 -20.43 -3.23
CA ILE A 75 1.08 -21.90 -3.06
C ILE A 75 -0.31 -22.47 -3.35
N ILE A 76 -1.36 -21.89 -2.74
CA ILE A 76 -2.75 -22.38 -2.85
C ILE A 76 -3.25 -22.35 -4.30
N LEU A 77 -2.87 -21.32 -5.07
CA LEU A 77 -3.35 -21.09 -6.43
C LEU A 77 -2.30 -21.43 -7.50
N GLY A 78 -1.28 -22.19 -7.13
CA GLY A 78 -0.24 -22.67 -8.04
C GLY A 78 0.47 -21.56 -8.81
N GLY A 79 0.69 -20.38 -8.22
CA GLY A 79 1.36 -19.25 -8.89
C GLY A 79 0.43 -18.22 -9.54
N ASN A 80 -0.89 -18.36 -9.44
CA ASN A 80 -1.78 -17.35 -10.01
C ASN A 80 -1.67 -16.01 -9.26
N PRO A 81 -1.23 -14.91 -9.91
CA PRO A 81 -1.05 -13.62 -9.25
C PRO A 81 -2.36 -13.02 -8.72
N TRP A 82 -3.53 -13.48 -9.20
CA TRP A 82 -4.85 -13.11 -8.66
C TRP A 82 -4.95 -13.31 -7.14
N GLY A 83 -4.29 -14.35 -6.62
CA GLY A 83 -4.27 -14.65 -5.20
C GLY A 83 -3.75 -13.52 -4.32
N THR A 84 -2.82 -12.72 -4.84
CA THR A 84 -2.27 -11.57 -4.10
C THR A 84 -3.29 -10.45 -3.91
N VAL A 85 -4.20 -10.26 -4.87
CA VAL A 85 -5.26 -9.26 -4.77
C VAL A 85 -6.36 -9.74 -3.83
N VAL A 86 -6.72 -11.03 -3.88
CA VAL A 86 -7.64 -11.64 -2.91
C VAL A 86 -7.12 -11.44 -1.49
N LEU A 87 -5.81 -11.63 -1.27
CA LEU A 87 -5.19 -11.40 0.02
C LEU A 87 -5.32 -9.93 0.48
N MET A 88 -5.09 -8.96 -0.40
CA MET A 88 -5.27 -7.54 -0.07
C MET A 88 -6.72 -7.20 0.26
N LEU A 89 -7.69 -7.79 -0.45
CA LEU A 89 -9.11 -7.66 -0.14
C LEU A 89 -9.43 -8.21 1.26
N ILE A 90 -8.93 -9.40 1.61
CA ILE A 90 -9.11 -10.01 2.93
C ILE A 90 -8.52 -9.11 4.03
N ILE A 91 -7.32 -8.58 3.84
CA ILE A 91 -6.66 -7.67 4.78
C ILE A 91 -7.49 -6.39 4.95
N SER A 92 -7.95 -5.79 3.86
CA SER A 92 -8.76 -4.57 3.87
C SER A 92 -10.09 -4.79 4.61
N VAL A 93 -10.82 -5.87 4.30
CA VAL A 93 -12.08 -6.22 4.99
C VAL A 93 -11.85 -6.53 6.46
N SER A 94 -10.76 -7.21 6.80
CA SER A 94 -10.37 -7.48 8.19
C SER A 94 -10.15 -6.19 8.97
N ALA A 95 -9.52 -5.17 8.35
CA ALA A 95 -9.34 -3.86 8.98
C ALA A 95 -10.69 -3.19 9.30
N LEU A 96 -11.67 -3.28 8.39
CA LEU A 96 -13.03 -2.77 8.62
C LEU A 96 -13.73 -3.49 9.79
N ILE A 97 -13.63 -4.82 9.83
CA ILE A 97 -14.25 -5.65 10.88
C ILE A 97 -13.63 -5.32 12.24
N VAL A 98 -12.31 -5.36 12.35
CA VAL A 98 -11.60 -5.09 13.62
C VAL A 98 -11.89 -3.67 14.09
N ALA A 99 -11.82 -2.68 13.19
CA ALA A 99 -12.13 -1.29 13.54
C ALA A 99 -13.57 -1.14 14.07
N TYR A 100 -14.55 -1.76 13.41
CA TYR A 100 -15.94 -1.74 13.86
C TYR A 100 -16.12 -2.40 15.23
N LEU A 101 -15.61 -3.62 15.41
CA LEU A 101 -15.80 -4.41 16.64
C LEU A 101 -15.16 -3.73 17.85
N TRP A 102 -13.93 -3.23 17.72
CA TRP A 102 -13.23 -2.56 18.80
C TRP A 102 -13.78 -1.16 19.09
N THR A 103 -14.16 -0.38 18.06
CA THR A 103 -14.86 0.90 18.29
C THR A 103 -16.18 0.67 19.00
N LYS A 104 -16.95 -0.37 18.61
CA LYS A 104 -18.23 -0.70 19.26
C LYS A 104 -18.06 -1.06 20.72
N LYS A 105 -17.07 -1.90 21.02
CA LYS A 105 -16.76 -2.34 22.38
C LYS A 105 -16.39 -1.16 23.28
N LEU A 106 -15.62 -0.20 22.79
CA LEU A 106 -15.05 0.89 23.61
C LEU A 106 -15.91 2.15 23.65
N PHE A 107 -16.52 2.53 22.53
CA PHE A 107 -17.18 3.83 22.33
C PHE A 107 -18.66 3.70 21.92
N GLY A 108 -19.16 2.46 21.84
CA GLY A 108 -20.57 2.16 21.57
C GLY A 108 -20.93 2.10 20.10
N GLN A 109 -22.16 1.66 19.84
CA GLN A 109 -22.66 1.33 18.50
C GLN A 109 -22.65 2.52 17.52
N ARG A 110 -22.93 3.75 18.00
CA ARG A 110 -23.00 4.92 17.13
C ARG A 110 -21.63 5.30 16.58
N ALA A 111 -20.63 5.42 17.45
CA ALA A 111 -19.25 5.67 17.04
C ALA A 111 -18.77 4.60 16.06
N ALA A 112 -19.05 3.32 16.35
CA ALA A 112 -18.65 2.21 15.48
C ALA A 112 -19.27 2.28 14.07
N ILE A 113 -20.55 2.63 13.95
CA ILE A 113 -21.21 2.76 12.65
C ILE A 113 -20.58 3.90 11.84
N PHE A 114 -20.30 5.04 12.46
CA PHE A 114 -19.68 6.16 11.74
C PHE A 114 -18.19 5.92 11.42
N THR A 115 -17.43 5.29 12.31
CA THR A 115 -16.07 4.84 12.01
C THR A 115 -16.07 3.89 10.83
N LEU A 116 -16.94 2.87 10.84
CA LEU A 116 -17.08 1.94 9.73
C LEU A 116 -17.46 2.65 8.43
N PHE A 117 -18.45 3.55 8.47
CA PHE A 117 -18.90 4.31 7.31
C PHE A 117 -17.75 5.12 6.68
N ILE A 118 -17.02 5.90 7.48
CA ILE A 118 -15.88 6.70 7.00
C ILE A 118 -14.77 5.80 6.43
N PHE A 119 -14.49 4.67 7.09
CA PHE A 119 -13.45 3.74 6.61
C PHE A 119 -13.86 3.06 5.29
N VAL A 120 -15.14 2.69 5.16
CA VAL A 120 -15.69 2.06 3.94
C VAL A 120 -15.52 2.96 2.73
N ILE A 121 -15.80 4.26 2.86
CA ILE A 121 -15.79 5.23 1.76
C ILE A 121 -14.43 5.90 1.54
N SER A 122 -13.45 5.64 2.40
CA SER A 122 -12.12 6.27 2.30
C SER A 122 -11.44 5.84 0.99
N PRO A 123 -11.12 6.78 0.07
CA PRO A 123 -10.57 6.43 -1.25
C PRO A 123 -9.29 5.61 -1.18
N GLU A 124 -8.35 6.00 -0.32
CA GLU A 124 -7.08 5.29 -0.16
C GLU A 124 -7.27 3.90 0.45
N ALA A 125 -8.20 3.76 1.41
CA ALA A 125 -8.51 2.45 2.01
C ALA A 125 -9.18 1.49 1.02
N VAL A 126 -9.93 2.02 0.06
CA VAL A 126 -10.51 1.25 -1.04
C VAL A 126 -9.42 0.83 -2.02
N ALA A 127 -8.56 1.76 -2.44
CA ALA A 127 -7.44 1.49 -3.35
C ALA A 127 -6.47 0.42 -2.79
N ALA A 128 -6.27 0.40 -1.47
CA ALA A 128 -5.43 -0.60 -0.82
C ALA A 128 -5.91 -2.06 -0.98
N ALA A 129 -7.15 -2.27 -1.42
CA ALA A 129 -7.72 -3.60 -1.65
C ALA A 129 -7.61 -4.08 -3.12
N THR A 130 -7.26 -3.19 -4.05
CA THR A 130 -7.45 -3.44 -5.49
C THR A 130 -6.20 -3.93 -6.22
N TYR A 131 -5.04 -3.92 -5.55
CA TYR A 131 -3.78 -4.45 -6.06
C TYR A 131 -2.82 -4.78 -4.92
N ALA A 132 -1.86 -5.68 -5.16
CA ALA A 132 -0.86 -6.08 -4.18
C ALA A 132 0.23 -5.02 -4.03
N TRP A 133 0.47 -4.55 -2.81
CA TRP A 133 1.58 -3.65 -2.51
C TRP A 133 1.98 -3.72 -1.04
N ASN A 134 3.28 -3.65 -0.77
CA ASN A 134 3.84 -3.88 0.57
C ASN A 134 3.32 -2.95 1.67
N PRO A 135 2.89 -1.69 1.44
CA PRO A 135 2.32 -0.85 2.50
C PRO A 135 0.86 -1.17 2.83
N HIS A 136 0.11 -1.89 1.99
CA HIS A 136 -1.33 -2.13 2.23
C HIS A 136 -1.64 -2.89 3.54
N PRO A 137 -0.84 -3.87 4.00
CA PRO A 137 -0.99 -4.47 5.33
C PRO A 137 -0.98 -3.48 6.50
N MET A 138 -0.39 -2.29 6.33
CA MET A 138 -0.37 -1.25 7.37
C MET A 138 -1.77 -0.82 7.81
N TRP A 139 -2.78 -0.88 6.94
CA TRP A 139 -4.16 -0.53 7.31
C TRP A 139 -4.70 -1.39 8.46
N LEU A 140 -4.49 -2.70 8.41
CA LEU A 140 -4.90 -3.61 9.49
C LEU A 140 -3.97 -3.48 10.70
N LEU A 141 -2.66 -3.42 10.48
CA LEU A 141 -1.68 -3.35 11.57
C LEU A 141 -1.83 -2.07 12.40
N VAL A 142 -2.09 -0.93 11.77
CA VAL A 142 -2.30 0.35 12.47
C VAL A 142 -3.61 0.32 13.27
N VAL A 143 -4.69 -0.30 12.75
CA VAL A 143 -5.92 -0.52 13.54
C VAL A 143 -5.60 -1.33 14.81
N LEU A 144 -4.96 -2.49 14.65
CA LEU A 144 -4.60 -3.37 15.77
C LEU A 144 -3.70 -2.65 16.77
N TYR A 145 -2.74 -1.88 16.28
CA TYR A 145 -1.82 -1.09 17.09
C TYR A 145 -2.55 0.00 17.90
N ILE A 146 -3.38 0.84 17.28
CA ILE A 146 -4.06 1.97 17.96
C ILE A 146 -4.84 1.49 19.18
N PHE A 147 -5.62 0.43 19.00
CA PHE A 147 -6.46 -0.10 20.07
C PHE A 147 -5.67 -0.92 21.10
N SER A 148 -4.61 -1.63 20.69
CA SER A 148 -3.70 -2.27 21.65
C SER A 148 -2.98 -1.23 22.50
N PHE A 149 -2.57 -0.12 21.89
CA PHE A 149 -1.97 1.02 22.56
C PHE A 149 -2.97 1.70 23.49
N TYR A 150 -4.25 1.83 23.11
CA TYR A 150 -5.31 2.30 23.99
C TYR A 150 -5.50 1.41 25.23
N GLU A 151 -5.58 0.10 25.05
CA GLU A 151 -5.72 -0.86 26.14
C GLU A 151 -4.52 -0.78 27.09
N LEU A 152 -3.31 -0.55 26.57
CA LEU A 152 -2.10 -0.34 27.35
C LEU A 152 -2.08 1.00 28.09
N ILE A 153 -2.34 2.10 27.39
CA ILE A 153 -2.12 3.46 27.90
C ILE A 153 -3.30 3.97 28.72
N VAL A 154 -4.52 3.81 28.22
CA VAL A 154 -5.72 4.39 28.83
C VAL A 154 -6.34 3.40 29.81
N LEU A 155 -6.48 2.13 29.40
CA LEU A 155 -7.04 1.09 30.27
C LEU A 155 -5.99 0.42 31.17
N LYS A 156 -4.72 0.84 31.07
CA LYS A 156 -3.60 0.42 31.94
C LYS A 156 -3.37 -1.10 31.97
N LYS A 157 -3.73 -1.81 30.90
CA LYS A 157 -3.57 -3.26 30.80
C LYS A 157 -2.19 -3.62 30.27
N GLN A 158 -1.24 -3.83 31.19
CA GLN A 158 0.18 -4.04 30.87
C GLN A 158 0.47 -5.23 29.95
N ARG A 159 -0.39 -6.26 29.93
CA ARG A 159 -0.27 -7.40 29.00
C ARG A 159 -0.28 -6.99 27.52
N PHE A 160 -0.82 -5.81 27.19
CA PHE A 160 -0.83 -5.31 25.81
C PHE A 160 0.55 -4.87 25.31
N HIS A 161 1.58 -4.79 26.15
CA HIS A 161 2.96 -4.73 25.66
C HIS A 161 3.31 -5.94 24.77
N LEU A 162 2.71 -7.12 25.03
CA LEU A 162 2.89 -8.32 24.21
C LEU A 162 2.21 -8.22 22.83
N ALA A 163 1.39 -7.20 22.60
CA ALA A 163 0.78 -6.91 21.30
C ALA A 163 1.45 -5.69 20.64
N VAL A 164 1.62 -4.59 21.37
CA VAL A 164 2.11 -3.31 20.82
C VAL A 164 3.48 -3.44 20.17
N TRP A 165 4.47 -3.99 20.85
CA TRP A 165 5.84 -4.04 20.32
C TRP A 165 5.98 -5.03 19.17
N PRO A 166 5.44 -6.27 19.26
CA PRO A 166 5.49 -7.20 18.13
C PRO A 166 4.73 -6.68 16.90
N LEU A 167 3.62 -5.96 17.07
CA LEU A 167 2.91 -5.31 15.95
C LEU A 167 3.79 -4.26 15.28
N ILE A 168 4.49 -3.42 16.04
CA ILE A 168 5.41 -2.43 15.49
C ILE A 168 6.56 -3.13 14.74
N SER A 169 7.15 -4.18 15.30
CA SER A 169 8.18 -4.98 14.62
C SER A 169 7.67 -5.59 13.32
N LEU A 170 6.45 -6.12 13.32
CA LEU A 170 5.80 -6.65 12.13
C LEU A 170 5.61 -5.56 11.04
N MET A 171 5.35 -4.30 11.42
CA MET A 171 5.24 -3.18 10.46
C MET A 171 6.54 -2.92 9.68
N PHE A 172 7.73 -3.25 10.22
CA PHE A 172 9.02 -3.12 9.51
C PHE A 172 9.17 -4.08 8.32
N HIS A 173 8.27 -5.07 8.17
CA HIS A 173 8.24 -5.94 6.99
C HIS A 173 7.39 -5.41 5.84
N PHE A 174 6.63 -4.34 6.08
CA PHE A 174 5.62 -3.82 5.16
C PHE A 174 5.90 -2.36 4.80
N GLN A 175 6.15 -1.53 5.81
CA GLN A 175 6.52 -0.13 5.60
C GLN A 175 7.46 0.40 6.70
N THR A 176 8.78 0.20 6.52
CA THR A 176 9.84 0.68 7.43
C THR A 176 9.68 2.14 7.84
N ALA A 177 9.40 3.06 6.91
CA ALA A 177 9.33 4.49 7.23
C ALA A 177 8.25 4.81 8.28
N LEU A 178 7.02 4.33 8.06
CA LEU A 178 5.93 4.52 9.03
C LEU A 178 6.18 3.74 10.32
N ALA A 179 6.75 2.54 10.24
CA ALA A 179 7.09 1.72 11.39
C ALA A 179 8.08 2.44 12.33
N VAL A 180 9.11 3.10 11.78
CA VAL A 180 10.04 3.94 12.55
C VAL A 180 9.31 5.08 13.23
N PHE A 181 8.46 5.82 12.51
CA PHE A 181 7.71 6.92 13.12
C PHE A 181 6.76 6.44 14.23
N ILE A 182 6.06 5.32 14.03
CA ILE A 182 5.19 4.73 15.06
C ILE A 182 6.00 4.25 16.26
N LEU A 183 7.16 3.61 16.05
CA LEU A 183 8.06 3.15 17.12
C LEU A 183 8.51 4.33 17.98
N LEU A 184 9.10 5.36 17.34
CA LEU A 184 9.60 6.54 18.02
C LEU A 184 8.47 7.31 18.72
N ALA A 185 7.32 7.47 18.07
CA ALA A 185 6.16 8.12 18.69
C ALA A 185 5.63 7.33 19.90
N SER A 186 5.61 6.00 19.83
CA SER A 186 5.20 5.15 20.95
C SER A 186 6.13 5.30 22.16
N LEU A 187 7.45 5.28 21.91
CA LEU A 187 8.47 5.44 22.95
C LEU A 187 8.43 6.84 23.57
N LEU A 188 8.39 7.89 22.74
CA LEU A 188 8.28 9.27 23.21
C LEU A 188 7.00 9.49 24.00
N TYR A 189 5.87 8.97 23.52
CA TYR A 189 4.60 9.05 24.23
C TYR A 189 4.69 8.38 25.61
N LEU A 190 5.28 7.19 25.70
CA LEU A 190 5.50 6.50 26.97
C LEU A 190 6.42 7.30 27.90
N ILE A 191 7.52 7.84 27.40
CA ILE A 191 8.47 8.63 28.21
C ILE A 191 7.79 9.89 28.77
N LEU A 192 7.05 10.62 27.93
CA LEU A 192 6.43 11.89 28.29
C LEU A 192 5.18 11.71 29.17
N PHE A 193 4.34 10.72 28.89
CA PHE A 193 3.00 10.64 29.49
C PHE A 193 2.72 9.36 30.29
N SER A 194 3.58 8.34 30.22
CA SER A 194 3.30 7.02 30.82
C SER A 194 4.57 6.25 31.24
N LYS A 195 5.58 6.95 31.78
CA LYS A 195 6.92 6.40 32.06
C LYS A 195 6.90 5.14 32.93
N LYS A 196 5.92 5.01 33.84
CA LYS A 196 5.73 3.82 34.70
C LYS A 196 5.45 2.54 33.91
N ASN A 197 4.87 2.62 32.71
CA ASN A 197 4.58 1.45 31.86
C ASN A 197 5.86 0.82 31.31
N ILE A 198 6.93 1.60 31.07
CA ILE A 198 8.22 1.10 30.57
C ILE A 198 8.89 0.15 31.57
N ARG A 199 8.67 0.35 32.88
CA ARG A 199 9.30 -0.44 33.96
C ARG A 199 8.62 -1.79 34.21
N GLN A 200 7.62 -2.16 33.41
CA GLN A 200 6.85 -3.37 33.60
C GLN A 200 7.54 -4.58 32.96
N ARG A 201 7.49 -5.75 33.59
CA ARG A 201 8.04 -7.00 33.02
C ARG A 201 7.49 -7.32 31.61
N HIS A 202 6.23 -6.98 31.38
CA HIS A 202 5.58 -7.19 30.07
C HIS A 202 6.19 -6.33 28.96
N PHE A 203 6.76 -5.16 29.28
CA PHE A 203 7.50 -4.35 28.32
C PHE A 203 8.73 -5.12 27.82
N LEU A 204 9.52 -5.68 28.73
CA LEU A 204 10.68 -6.52 28.39
C LEU A 204 10.27 -7.75 27.55
N TYR A 205 9.22 -8.47 27.95
CA TYR A 205 8.73 -9.62 27.19
C TYR A 205 8.25 -9.22 25.79
N GLY A 206 7.57 -8.08 25.66
CA GLY A 206 7.17 -7.56 24.36
C GLY A 206 8.38 -7.24 23.48
N LEU A 207 9.44 -6.65 24.03
CA LEU A 207 10.69 -6.41 23.30
C LEU A 207 11.40 -7.69 22.88
N ILE A 208 11.42 -8.72 23.73
CA ILE A 208 12.00 -10.02 23.39
C ILE A 208 11.24 -10.66 22.22
N ILE A 209 9.91 -10.62 22.23
CA ILE A 209 9.09 -11.12 21.12
C ILE A 209 9.33 -10.28 19.85
N SER A 210 9.49 -8.97 19.98
CA SER A 210 9.84 -8.08 18.87
C SER A 210 11.15 -8.45 18.17
N ILE A 211 12.17 -8.90 18.92
CA ILE A 211 13.47 -9.31 18.35
C ILE A 211 13.30 -10.48 17.37
N ILE A 212 12.36 -11.40 17.64
CA ILE A 212 12.10 -12.57 16.77
C ILE A 212 11.77 -12.13 15.33
N PHE A 213 11.01 -11.05 15.16
CA PHE A 213 10.65 -10.52 13.85
C PHE A 213 11.85 -9.96 13.08
N PHE A 214 12.86 -9.44 13.78
CA PHE A 214 14.07 -8.89 13.17
C PHE A 214 15.16 -9.93 12.88
N VAL A 215 15.01 -11.19 13.35
CA VAL A 215 16.02 -12.24 13.15
C VAL A 215 16.46 -12.38 11.68
N PRO A 216 15.57 -12.43 10.68
CA PRO A 216 16.00 -12.53 9.28
C PRO A 216 16.88 -11.37 8.84
N GLN A 217 16.49 -10.14 9.18
CA GLN A 217 17.23 -8.92 8.83
C GLN A 217 18.58 -8.85 9.54
N VAL A 218 18.66 -9.24 10.81
CA VAL A 218 19.93 -9.33 11.56
C VAL A 218 20.85 -10.37 10.93
N LEU A 219 20.33 -11.56 10.58
CA LEU A 219 21.12 -12.60 9.91
C LEU A 219 21.59 -12.15 8.52
N PHE A 220 20.76 -11.42 7.77
CA PHE A 220 21.16 -10.83 6.50
C PHE A 220 22.32 -9.86 6.72
N ASP A 221 22.20 -8.96 7.68
CA ASP A 221 23.21 -7.93 7.93
C ASP A 221 24.55 -8.54 8.32
N LEU A 222 24.54 -9.56 9.20
CA LEU A 222 25.72 -10.32 9.58
C LEU A 222 26.39 -11.03 8.40
N ARG A 223 25.62 -11.52 7.43
CA ARG A 223 26.15 -12.22 6.23
C ARG A 223 26.69 -11.26 5.15
N HIS A 224 26.41 -9.97 5.25
CA HIS A 224 26.76 -8.97 4.25
C HIS A 224 27.55 -7.82 4.85
N ASP A 225 28.45 -8.14 5.79
CA ASP A 225 29.36 -7.17 6.43
C ASP A 225 28.64 -5.94 6.98
N PHE A 226 27.52 -6.15 7.67
CA PHE A 226 26.70 -5.09 8.26
C PHE A 226 26.24 -4.03 7.23
N LEU A 227 25.90 -4.44 6.00
CA LEU A 227 25.46 -3.55 4.93
C LEU A 227 24.33 -2.59 5.36
N MET A 228 23.24 -3.10 5.91
CA MET A 228 22.10 -2.28 6.33
C MET A 228 22.47 -1.38 7.51
N THR A 229 23.21 -1.90 8.49
CA THR A 229 23.69 -1.08 9.62
C THR A 229 24.59 0.06 9.12
N ARG A 230 25.56 -0.21 8.24
CA ARG A 230 26.42 0.81 7.64
C ARG A 230 25.61 1.82 6.84
N SER A 231 24.64 1.38 6.03
CA SER A 231 23.74 2.28 5.30
C SER A 231 22.97 3.21 6.25
N VAL A 232 22.37 2.68 7.32
CA VAL A 232 21.65 3.49 8.32
C VAL A 232 22.60 4.47 9.02
N LEU A 233 23.80 4.04 9.43
CA LEU A 233 24.79 4.92 10.06
C LEU A 233 25.28 6.02 9.12
N ASN A 234 25.46 5.72 7.83
CA ASN A 234 25.89 6.68 6.82
C ASN A 234 24.83 7.78 6.58
N ILE A 235 23.55 7.43 6.68
CA ILE A 235 22.43 8.37 6.63
C ILE A 235 22.50 9.33 7.83
N PHE A 236 22.74 8.81 9.04
CA PHE A 236 22.85 9.64 10.25
C PHE A 236 24.11 10.50 10.28
N SER A 237 25.23 10.05 9.69
CA SER A 237 26.46 10.83 9.58
C SER A 237 26.42 11.88 8.45
N GLY A 238 25.36 11.89 7.64
CA GLY A 238 25.19 12.81 6.50
C GLY A 238 26.09 12.49 5.30
N SER A 239 26.78 11.35 5.33
CA SER A 239 27.66 10.86 4.25
C SER A 239 26.87 10.26 3.09
N ASP A 240 25.71 9.66 3.38
CA ASP A 240 24.75 9.20 2.37
C ASP A 240 23.54 10.14 2.33
N ARG A 241 23.31 10.76 1.17
CA ARG A 241 22.19 11.67 0.89
C ARG A 241 21.15 11.04 -0.04
N GLY A 242 21.20 9.72 -0.23
CA GLY A 242 20.53 8.94 -1.29
C GLY A 242 19.01 9.03 -1.41
N LEU A 243 18.31 9.77 -0.54
CA LEU A 243 16.88 10.06 -0.72
C LEU A 243 16.58 11.20 -1.69
N PHE A 244 17.55 12.09 -1.92
CA PHE A 244 17.39 13.18 -2.87
C PHE A 244 17.56 12.65 -4.30
N VAL A 245 16.51 12.78 -5.10
CA VAL A 245 16.59 12.53 -6.55
C VAL A 245 17.13 13.79 -7.25
N GLY A 246 17.78 13.64 -8.39
CA GLY A 246 18.29 14.77 -9.18
C GLY A 246 17.20 15.81 -9.44
N GLY A 247 17.48 17.08 -9.07
CA GLY A 247 16.54 18.20 -9.22
C GLY A 247 15.69 18.51 -7.98
N GLU A 248 15.75 17.71 -6.90
CA GLU A 248 15.03 18.02 -5.66
C GLU A 248 15.73 19.13 -4.86
N ASN A 249 14.93 20.09 -4.39
CA ASN A 249 15.40 21.20 -3.58
C ASN A 249 15.89 20.70 -2.22
N ARG A 250 17.07 21.16 -1.82
CA ARG A 250 17.77 20.74 -0.60
C ARG A 250 17.63 21.75 0.53
N ASN A 251 16.89 22.84 0.30
CA ASN A 251 16.59 23.81 1.34
C ASN A 251 15.69 23.19 2.42
N TYR A 252 16.12 23.30 3.67
CA TYR A 252 15.42 22.71 4.81
C TYR A 252 14.01 23.29 5.02
N PHE A 253 13.80 24.56 4.69
CA PHE A 253 12.50 25.20 4.77
C PHE A 253 11.53 24.64 3.72
N ASP A 254 11.99 24.47 2.49
CA ASP A 254 11.18 23.86 1.42
C ASP A 254 10.88 22.39 1.74
N LEU A 255 11.83 21.70 2.38
CA LEU A 255 11.61 20.34 2.87
C LEU A 255 10.50 20.29 3.94
N ILE A 256 10.54 21.18 4.94
CA ILE A 256 9.48 21.30 5.96
C ILE A 256 8.12 21.57 5.31
N GLN A 257 8.05 22.51 4.35
CA GLN A 257 6.81 22.81 3.65
C GLN A 257 6.30 21.58 2.88
N SER A 258 7.20 20.87 2.19
CA SER A 258 6.86 19.63 1.49
C SER A 258 6.29 18.58 2.45
N HIS A 259 6.87 18.44 3.65
CA HIS A 259 6.40 17.49 4.66
C HIS A 259 5.03 17.86 5.21
N ILE A 260 4.82 19.14 5.53
CA ILE A 260 3.51 19.65 5.98
C ILE A 260 2.45 19.37 4.91
N SER A 261 2.75 19.70 3.65
CA SER A 261 1.84 19.46 2.53
C SER A 261 1.55 17.96 2.32
N LEU A 262 2.54 17.09 2.57
CA LEU A 262 2.37 15.64 2.46
C LEU A 262 1.47 15.07 3.56
N PHE A 263 1.64 15.51 4.81
CA PHE A 263 0.72 15.12 5.89
C PHE A 263 -0.69 15.65 5.65
N TYR A 264 -0.83 16.89 5.15
CA TYR A 264 -2.12 17.43 4.76
C TYR A 264 -2.74 16.64 3.60
N TYR A 265 -1.94 16.25 2.60
CA TYR A 265 -2.36 15.40 1.50
C TYR A 265 -2.82 14.03 2.00
N ASN A 266 -2.02 13.35 2.83
CA ASN A 266 -2.35 12.06 3.45
C ASN A 266 -3.65 12.14 4.24
N PHE A 267 -3.81 13.16 5.08
CA PHE A 267 -5.05 13.43 5.78
C PHE A 267 -6.22 13.63 4.80
N GLY A 268 -6.03 14.42 3.75
CA GLY A 268 -7.02 14.65 2.70
C GLY A 268 -7.45 13.37 1.97
N THR A 269 -6.53 12.45 1.66
CA THR A 269 -6.83 11.15 1.00
C THR A 269 -7.68 10.21 1.84
N THR A 270 -7.84 10.50 3.13
CA THR A 270 -8.79 9.80 4.01
C THR A 270 -10.23 10.01 3.54
N PHE A 271 -10.53 11.17 2.96
CA PHE A 271 -11.87 11.56 2.54
C PHE A 271 -11.96 11.67 1.02
N VAL A 272 -13.18 11.61 0.50
CA VAL A 272 -13.48 11.96 -0.89
C VAL A 272 -13.19 13.45 -1.11
N ARG A 273 -12.46 13.79 -2.17
CA ARG A 273 -12.02 15.16 -2.47
C ARG A 273 -12.56 15.70 -3.81
N ASP A 274 -13.77 15.31 -4.17
CA ASP A 274 -14.41 15.72 -5.41
C ASP A 274 -15.49 16.80 -5.16
N GLY A 275 -15.62 17.76 -6.07
CA GLY A 275 -16.54 18.89 -5.95
C GLY A 275 -16.49 19.59 -4.59
N LEU A 276 -17.65 19.73 -3.93
CA LEU A 276 -17.76 20.35 -2.59
C LEU A 276 -17.06 19.53 -1.49
N LEU A 277 -16.85 18.22 -1.68
CA LEU A 277 -16.22 17.36 -0.67
C LEU A 277 -14.72 17.65 -0.49
N GLN A 278 -14.08 18.36 -1.43
CA GLN A 278 -12.68 18.79 -1.26
C GLN A 278 -12.44 19.65 0.00
N TYR A 279 -13.48 20.31 0.52
CA TYR A 279 -13.42 21.10 1.75
C TYR A 279 -13.63 20.28 3.02
N LEU A 280 -14.15 19.05 2.91
CA LEU A 280 -14.46 18.19 4.05
C LEU A 280 -13.25 17.92 4.95
N PRO A 281 -12.03 17.65 4.44
CA PRO A 281 -10.86 17.51 5.29
C PRO A 281 -10.64 18.75 6.19
N LYS A 282 -10.73 19.96 5.63
CA LYS A 282 -10.53 21.20 6.41
C LYS A 282 -11.57 21.34 7.52
N LEU A 283 -12.84 21.08 7.19
CA LEU A 283 -13.94 21.09 8.17
C LEU A 283 -13.77 20.01 9.25
N ALA A 284 -13.35 18.81 8.85
CA ALA A 284 -13.06 17.71 9.76
C ALA A 284 -11.95 18.11 10.74
N LEU A 285 -10.80 18.59 10.24
CA LEU A 285 -9.69 19.04 11.09
C LEU A 285 -10.11 20.16 12.05
N LEU A 286 -10.84 21.17 11.55
CA LEU A 286 -11.35 22.26 12.39
C LEU A 286 -12.29 21.72 13.48
N SER A 287 -13.20 20.80 13.14
CA SER A 287 -14.13 20.19 14.11
C SER A 287 -13.40 19.40 15.19
N LEU A 288 -12.30 18.72 14.83
CA LEU A 288 -11.46 18.00 15.78
C LEU A 288 -10.77 18.99 16.73
N ILE A 289 -10.14 20.04 16.20
CA ILE A 289 -9.46 21.07 17.00
C ILE A 289 -10.44 21.74 17.97
N ILE A 290 -11.61 22.20 17.48
CA ILE A 290 -12.64 22.82 18.32
C ILE A 290 -13.09 21.85 19.42
N SER A 291 -13.33 20.59 19.08
CA SER A 291 -13.78 19.58 20.05
C SER A 291 -12.73 19.32 21.13
N LEU A 292 -11.43 19.31 20.77
CA LEU A 292 -10.34 19.13 21.73
C LEU A 292 -10.18 20.36 22.64
N VAL A 293 -10.15 21.57 22.06
CA VAL A 293 -9.95 22.83 22.80
C VAL A 293 -11.11 23.12 23.75
N PHE A 294 -12.35 22.93 23.29
CA PHE A 294 -13.54 23.29 24.06
C PHE A 294 -14.16 22.12 24.83
N GLN A 295 -13.50 20.96 24.93
CA GLN A 295 -14.03 19.79 25.64
C GLN A 295 -14.48 20.11 27.08
N LYS A 296 -13.73 20.93 27.84
CA LYS A 296 -14.11 21.30 29.22
C LYS A 296 -15.45 22.04 29.30
N LYS A 297 -15.73 22.89 28.31
CA LYS A 297 -16.95 23.70 28.22
C LYS A 297 -18.11 22.89 27.64
N LEU A 298 -17.85 22.13 26.57
CA LEU A 298 -18.86 21.40 25.80
C LEU A 298 -19.21 20.04 26.40
N LYS A 299 -18.32 19.44 27.21
CA LYS A 299 -18.47 18.09 27.78
C LYS A 299 -18.88 17.04 26.72
N LEU A 300 -18.31 17.16 25.52
CA LEU A 300 -18.73 16.41 24.33
C LEU A 300 -18.43 14.91 24.46
N PHE A 301 -17.25 14.59 24.99
CA PHE A 301 -16.78 13.21 25.17
C PHE A 301 -16.97 12.70 26.60
N SER A 302 -17.30 11.41 26.72
CA SER A 302 -17.15 10.68 27.99
C SER A 302 -15.68 10.61 28.39
N LYS A 303 -15.41 10.23 29.65
CA LYS A 303 -14.05 10.10 30.16
C LYS A 303 -13.18 9.21 29.25
N ASN A 304 -13.66 8.04 28.87
CA ASN A 304 -12.88 7.08 28.08
C ASN A 304 -12.64 7.54 26.63
N GLU A 305 -13.65 8.17 26.01
CA GLU A 305 -13.52 8.78 24.69
C GLU A 305 -12.54 9.95 24.72
N TRP A 306 -12.58 10.79 25.76
CA TRP A 306 -11.66 11.91 25.90
C TRP A 306 -10.21 11.47 26.02
N HIS A 307 -9.93 10.46 26.86
CA HIS A 307 -8.58 9.91 26.97
C HIS A 307 -8.12 9.23 25.67
N PHE A 308 -9.03 8.59 24.92
CA PHE A 308 -8.72 8.09 23.58
C PHE A 308 -8.32 9.24 22.64
N MET A 309 -9.11 10.31 22.60
CA MET A 309 -8.84 11.50 21.77
C MET A 309 -7.49 12.13 22.10
N LEU A 310 -7.18 12.32 23.38
CA LEU A 310 -5.87 12.82 23.80
C LEU A 310 -4.73 11.90 23.41
N MET A 311 -4.90 10.59 23.58
CA MET A 311 -3.88 9.61 23.23
C MET A 311 -3.61 9.61 21.72
N ILE A 312 -4.66 9.49 20.90
CA ILE A 312 -4.51 9.41 19.44
C ILE A 312 -4.03 10.73 18.86
N SER A 313 -4.54 11.89 19.31
CA SER A 313 -4.05 13.19 18.87
C SER A 313 -2.61 13.46 19.31
N GLY A 314 -2.23 13.06 20.53
CA GLY A 314 -0.86 13.16 21.00
C GLY A 314 0.09 12.29 20.20
N LEU A 315 -0.28 11.03 19.93
CA LEU A 315 0.53 10.11 19.14
C LEU A 315 0.67 10.61 17.68
N THR A 316 -0.42 10.99 17.04
CA THR A 316 -0.43 11.56 15.69
C THR A 316 0.40 12.85 15.62
N GLY A 317 0.28 13.72 16.63
CA GLY A 317 1.08 14.95 16.73
C GLY A 317 2.57 14.68 16.82
N ILE A 318 3.00 13.67 17.58
CA ILE A 318 4.40 13.25 17.64
C ILE A 318 4.86 12.68 16.29
N ILE A 319 4.06 11.85 15.62
CA ILE A 319 4.38 11.30 14.29
C ILE A 319 4.55 12.44 13.27
N ILE A 320 3.64 13.40 13.25
CA ILE A 320 3.72 14.58 12.38
C ILE A 320 4.97 15.40 12.72
N GLY A 321 5.26 15.63 14.00
CA GLY A 321 6.47 16.35 14.43
C GLY A 321 7.75 15.66 13.95
N LEU A 322 7.87 14.34 14.17
CA LEU A 322 9.02 13.55 13.68
C LEU A 322 9.14 13.60 12.16
N GLY A 323 8.03 13.53 11.43
CA GLY A 323 8.03 13.61 9.98
C GLY A 323 8.35 15.00 9.43
N ILE A 324 7.85 16.08 10.06
CA ILE A 324 8.15 17.46 9.65
C ILE A 324 9.66 17.73 9.74
N PHE A 325 10.29 17.32 10.84
CA PHE A 325 11.73 17.50 11.07
C PHE A 325 12.58 16.35 10.53
N TYR A 326 12.00 15.45 9.75
CA TYR A 326 12.76 14.42 9.04
C TYR A 326 13.71 15.10 8.03
N PRO A 327 15.02 14.76 8.00
CA PRO A 327 16.00 15.55 7.23
C PRO A 327 16.05 15.21 5.73
N PHE A 328 15.15 14.35 5.24
CA PHE A 328 15.13 13.92 3.84
C PHE A 328 13.73 13.98 3.22
N PRO A 329 13.59 13.94 1.89
CA PRO A 329 12.28 13.91 1.24
C PRO A 329 11.37 12.77 1.71
N LEU A 330 10.19 13.12 2.23
CA LEU A 330 9.12 12.15 2.46
C LEU A 330 8.38 11.84 1.15
N ARG A 331 8.01 10.57 0.98
CA ARG A 331 7.20 10.10 -0.14
C ARG A 331 5.78 9.80 0.33
N TYR A 332 4.77 10.00 -0.51
CA TYR A 332 3.35 9.85 -0.09
C TYR A 332 3.05 8.46 0.48
N TRP A 333 3.69 7.43 -0.07
CA TRP A 333 3.53 6.05 0.35
C TRP A 333 4.12 5.75 1.72
N PHE A 334 5.04 6.59 2.23
CA PHE A 334 5.56 6.45 3.59
C PHE A 334 4.47 6.61 4.65
N LEU A 335 3.34 7.22 4.32
CA LEU A 335 2.24 7.49 5.24
C LEU A 335 1.02 6.59 5.00
N THR A 336 1.11 5.58 4.13
CA THR A 336 0.01 4.64 3.86
C THR A 336 -0.37 3.87 5.13
N GLY A 337 -1.65 3.95 5.52
CA GLY A 337 -2.18 3.35 6.74
C GLY A 337 -2.27 4.33 7.92
N LEU A 338 -1.55 5.46 7.88
CA LEU A 338 -1.66 6.51 8.91
C LEU A 338 -3.08 7.09 8.99
N GLN A 339 -3.84 7.02 7.88
CA GLN A 339 -5.21 7.51 7.78
C GLN A 339 -6.15 6.91 8.84
N VAL A 340 -5.88 5.68 9.31
CA VAL A 340 -6.65 5.03 10.38
C VAL A 340 -6.64 5.88 11.67
N MET A 341 -5.54 6.57 11.95
CA MET A 341 -5.43 7.48 13.11
C MET A 341 -6.37 8.69 13.01
N TYR A 342 -6.87 9.02 11.82
CA TYR A 342 -7.89 10.06 11.61
C TYR A 342 -9.30 9.47 11.58
N ILE A 343 -9.49 8.34 10.90
CA ILE A 343 -10.81 7.71 10.68
C ILE A 343 -11.53 7.41 12.00
N ILE A 344 -10.83 6.83 12.99
CA ILE A 344 -11.46 6.43 14.25
C ILE A 344 -11.93 7.65 15.07
N PRO A 345 -11.08 8.67 15.33
CA PRO A 345 -11.53 9.92 15.97
C PRO A 345 -12.70 10.58 15.25
N PHE A 346 -12.68 10.62 13.92
CA PHE A 346 -13.80 11.21 13.18
C PHE A 346 -15.09 10.43 13.31
N GLY A 347 -15.04 9.08 13.30
CA GLY A 347 -16.24 8.29 13.55
C GLY A 347 -16.85 8.56 14.94
N ILE A 348 -16.03 8.73 15.97
CA ILE A 348 -16.50 9.11 17.31
C ILE A 348 -17.11 10.51 17.28
N LEU A 349 -16.43 11.50 16.68
CA LEU A 349 -16.92 12.87 16.52
C LEU A 349 -18.26 12.94 15.80
N THR A 350 -18.39 12.26 14.65
CA THR A 350 -19.64 12.18 13.90
C THR A 350 -20.74 11.51 14.73
N GLY A 351 -20.39 10.50 15.53
CA GLY A 351 -21.31 9.87 16.49
C GLY A 351 -21.83 10.82 17.56
N LYS A 352 -20.99 11.77 18.03
CA LYS A 352 -21.43 12.84 18.93
C LYS A 352 -22.25 13.89 18.20
N ALA A 353 -21.86 14.23 16.97
CA ALA A 353 -22.59 15.18 16.14
C ALA A 353 -24.02 14.72 15.85
N TRP A 354 -24.29 13.41 15.86
CA TRP A 354 -25.63 12.87 15.70
C TRP A 354 -26.60 13.17 16.86
N LEU A 355 -26.10 13.54 18.04
CA LEU A 355 -26.93 13.69 19.25
C LEU A 355 -27.71 15.01 19.33
N TRP A 356 -27.31 16.02 18.55
CA TRP A 356 -27.88 17.36 18.56
C TRP A 356 -28.45 17.71 17.18
N ARG A 357 -29.48 18.55 17.14
CA ARG A 357 -30.33 18.75 15.95
C ARG A 357 -29.55 19.18 14.71
N MET A 358 -28.72 20.21 14.82
CA MET A 358 -27.93 20.73 13.69
C MET A 358 -26.85 19.74 13.24
N GLY A 359 -26.17 19.10 14.18
CA GLY A 359 -25.17 18.08 13.84
C GLY A 359 -25.80 16.88 13.15
N LYS A 360 -26.96 16.40 13.62
CA LYS A 360 -27.71 15.31 12.98
C LYS A 360 -28.07 15.66 11.54
N PHE A 361 -28.56 16.89 11.30
CA PHE A 361 -28.86 17.37 9.94
C PHE A 361 -27.61 17.37 9.05
N GLY A 362 -26.49 17.90 9.54
CA GLY A 362 -25.22 17.87 8.82
C GLY A 362 -24.74 16.45 8.50
N VAL A 363 -24.85 15.52 9.46
CA VAL A 363 -24.48 14.11 9.24
C VAL A 363 -25.39 13.44 8.21
N ILE A 364 -26.69 13.73 8.20
CA ILE A 364 -27.62 13.21 7.18
C ILE A 364 -27.23 13.72 5.79
N ILE A 365 -26.97 15.03 5.65
CA ILE A 365 -26.53 15.62 4.38
C ILE A 365 -25.22 14.97 3.91
N LEU A 366 -24.21 14.89 4.77
CA LEU A 366 -22.93 14.26 4.43
C LEU A 366 -23.15 12.81 3.99
N THR A 367 -23.95 12.05 4.73
CA THR A 367 -24.28 10.65 4.39
C THR A 367 -24.96 10.55 3.02
N ALA A 368 -25.91 11.44 2.71
CA ALA A 368 -26.59 11.47 1.42
C ALA A 368 -25.65 11.78 0.25
N ILE A 369 -24.78 12.79 0.41
CA ILE A 369 -23.76 13.13 -0.60
C ILE A 369 -22.81 11.95 -0.82
N PHE A 370 -22.42 11.27 0.25
CA PHE A 370 -21.55 10.10 0.15
C PHE A 370 -22.21 8.89 -0.50
N ILE A 371 -23.51 8.65 -0.25
CA ILE A 371 -24.26 7.61 -0.94
C ILE A 371 -24.28 7.90 -2.44
N PHE A 372 -24.54 9.16 -2.83
CA PHE A 372 -24.50 9.58 -4.23
C PHE A 372 -23.12 9.33 -4.85
N TYR A 373 -22.04 9.78 -4.20
CA TYR A 373 -20.67 9.55 -4.67
C TYR A 373 -20.33 8.06 -4.77
N SER A 374 -20.73 7.26 -3.78
CA SER A 374 -20.50 5.81 -3.79
C SER A 374 -21.25 5.14 -4.95
N GLY A 375 -22.46 5.60 -5.27
CA GLY A 375 -23.21 5.16 -6.44
C GLY A 375 -22.50 5.49 -7.76
N GLN A 376 -22.04 6.73 -7.93
CA GLN A 376 -21.23 7.13 -9.10
C GLN A 376 -19.96 6.28 -9.20
N ARG A 377 -19.26 6.08 -8.08
CA ARG A 377 -18.05 5.27 -8.03
C ARG A 377 -18.33 3.82 -8.42
N LEU A 378 -19.39 3.19 -7.90
CA LEU A 378 -19.77 1.83 -8.29
C LEU A 378 -20.12 1.74 -9.77
N TYR A 379 -20.81 2.73 -10.33
CA TYR A 379 -21.08 2.80 -11.77
C TYR A 379 -19.78 2.83 -12.58
N THR A 380 -18.84 3.71 -12.22
CA THR A 380 -17.51 3.76 -12.88
C THR A 380 -16.74 2.46 -12.71
N LEU A 381 -16.80 1.81 -11.55
CA LEU A 381 -16.02 0.59 -11.31
C LEU A 381 -16.56 -0.62 -12.10
N TYR A 382 -17.89 -0.79 -12.16
CA TYR A 382 -18.52 -2.02 -12.67
C TYR A 382 -19.19 -1.88 -14.03
N ILE A 383 -19.64 -0.68 -14.42
CA ILE A 383 -20.40 -0.46 -15.66
C ILE A 383 -19.54 0.26 -16.72
N ASN A 384 -18.76 1.27 -16.31
CA ASN A 384 -17.91 2.03 -17.22
C ASN A 384 -16.47 2.21 -16.70
N PRO A 385 -15.69 1.11 -16.61
CA PRO A 385 -14.32 1.15 -16.10
C PRO A 385 -13.41 1.93 -17.06
N PRO A 386 -12.66 2.94 -16.58
CA PRO A 386 -11.88 3.83 -17.44
C PRO A 386 -10.66 3.17 -18.11
N ASN A 387 -10.26 1.97 -17.68
CA ASN A 387 -9.09 1.26 -18.20
C ASN A 387 -9.24 -0.26 -18.03
N ASP A 388 -10.04 -0.90 -18.91
CA ASP A 388 -10.27 -2.35 -18.90
C ASP A 388 -9.24 -3.12 -19.73
N GLY A 389 -7.96 -3.06 -19.32
CA GLY A 389 -6.89 -3.87 -19.91
C GLY A 389 -5.76 -3.10 -20.59
N GLY A 390 -5.55 -1.82 -20.26
CA GLY A 390 -4.39 -1.04 -20.73
C GLY A 390 -3.05 -1.55 -20.21
N VAL A 391 -1.95 -0.89 -20.57
CA VAL A 391 -0.55 -1.30 -20.29
C VAL A 391 -0.25 -1.62 -18.82
N ALA A 392 -0.96 -1.01 -17.87
CA ALA A 392 -0.78 -1.23 -16.43
C ALA A 392 -1.49 -2.47 -15.87
N LYS A 393 -2.44 -3.02 -16.65
CA LYS A 393 -3.40 -4.03 -16.22
C LYS A 393 -3.00 -5.42 -16.68
N ILE A 394 -3.25 -6.43 -15.84
CA ILE A 394 -2.85 -7.81 -16.15
C ILE A 394 -3.50 -8.35 -17.43
N LYS A 395 -4.78 -8.06 -17.71
CA LYS A 395 -5.44 -8.55 -18.94
C LYS A 395 -4.75 -8.06 -20.20
N GLY A 396 -4.32 -6.81 -20.23
CA GLY A 396 -3.59 -6.24 -21.37
C GLY A 396 -2.29 -6.97 -21.64
N LYS A 397 -1.54 -7.26 -20.57
CA LYS A 397 -0.26 -7.99 -20.65
C LYS A 397 -0.46 -9.44 -21.08
N LEU A 398 -1.46 -10.13 -20.54
CA LEU A 398 -1.79 -11.50 -20.92
C LEU A 398 -2.25 -11.57 -22.39
N ALA A 399 -3.08 -10.64 -22.85
CA ALA A 399 -3.50 -10.58 -24.25
C ALA A 399 -2.33 -10.35 -25.22
N ALA A 400 -1.34 -9.55 -24.81
CA ALA A 400 -0.13 -9.36 -25.61
C ALA A 400 0.76 -10.60 -25.67
N ILE A 401 0.90 -11.31 -24.55
CA ILE A 401 1.60 -12.60 -24.49
C ILE A 401 0.88 -13.61 -25.39
N ASP A 402 -0.43 -13.78 -25.23
CA ASP A 402 -1.24 -14.70 -26.04
C ASP A 402 -1.17 -14.37 -27.53
N PHE A 403 -1.19 -13.08 -27.89
CA PHE A 403 -1.05 -12.64 -29.28
C PHE A 403 0.26 -13.14 -29.89
N ILE A 404 1.38 -13.01 -29.17
CA ILE A 404 2.70 -13.45 -29.65
C ILE A 404 2.75 -14.97 -29.80
N TYR A 405 2.32 -15.73 -28.79
CA TYR A 405 2.33 -17.20 -28.84
C TYR A 405 1.42 -17.75 -29.96
N ASN A 406 0.25 -17.14 -30.17
CA ASN A 406 -0.66 -17.56 -31.23
C ASN A 406 -0.12 -17.22 -32.63
N ASP A 407 0.61 -16.10 -32.80
CA ASP A 407 1.20 -15.71 -34.08
C ASP A 407 2.32 -16.64 -34.53
N VAL A 408 3.09 -17.18 -33.57
CA VAL A 408 4.26 -18.03 -33.85
C VAL A 408 3.89 -19.51 -34.09
N LYS A 409 2.64 -19.90 -33.80
CA LYS A 409 2.07 -21.24 -34.08
C LYS A 409 2.92 -22.41 -33.55
N GLY A 410 3.56 -22.24 -32.40
CA GLY A 410 4.36 -23.29 -31.74
C GLY A 410 5.83 -23.35 -32.18
N GLU A 411 6.27 -22.48 -33.09
CA GLU A 411 7.69 -22.37 -33.44
C GLU A 411 8.50 -21.74 -32.28
N LYS A 412 9.79 -22.09 -32.21
CA LYS A 412 10.71 -21.45 -31.26
C LYS A 412 10.94 -19.99 -31.67
N PHE A 413 10.90 -19.09 -30.69
CA PHE A 413 11.07 -17.66 -30.93
C PHE A 413 11.76 -16.94 -29.79
N GLY A 414 12.34 -15.79 -30.11
CA GLY A 414 12.92 -14.88 -29.13
C GLY A 414 11.91 -13.85 -28.65
N LEU A 415 11.94 -13.44 -27.38
CA LEU A 415 11.11 -12.36 -26.86
C LEU A 415 11.95 -11.37 -26.07
N LEU A 416 11.97 -10.11 -26.52
CA LEU A 416 12.57 -9.00 -25.79
C LEU A 416 11.48 -8.03 -25.37
N VAL A 417 11.53 -7.60 -24.12
CA VAL A 417 10.51 -6.72 -23.54
C VAL A 417 11.11 -5.36 -23.22
N PHE A 418 10.40 -4.30 -23.59
CA PHE A 418 10.71 -2.94 -23.18
C PHE A 418 9.63 -2.43 -22.22
N THR A 419 10.08 -1.92 -21.07
CA THR A 419 9.25 -1.14 -20.15
C THR A 419 9.93 0.21 -19.89
N PRO A 420 9.17 1.29 -19.62
CA PRO A 420 9.76 2.59 -19.31
C PRO A 420 10.75 2.56 -18.12
N PRO A 421 10.51 1.77 -17.05
CA PRO A 421 11.48 1.57 -15.97
C PRO A 421 12.66 0.63 -16.31
N VAL A 422 12.72 0.09 -17.53
CA VAL A 422 13.70 -0.89 -18.02
C VAL A 422 13.57 -2.31 -17.42
N TYR A 423 12.97 -2.46 -16.24
CA TYR A 423 12.74 -3.76 -15.60
C TYR A 423 11.55 -4.53 -16.19
N THR A 424 11.76 -5.81 -16.48
CA THR A 424 10.78 -6.70 -17.15
C THR A 424 10.04 -7.65 -16.22
N TYR A 425 10.26 -7.59 -14.90
CA TYR A 425 9.76 -8.58 -13.92
C TYR A 425 8.28 -8.97 -14.06
N ALA A 426 7.43 -8.00 -14.42
CA ALA A 426 6.01 -8.26 -14.62
C ALA A 426 5.78 -9.23 -15.80
N TYR A 427 6.48 -9.03 -16.90
CA TYR A 427 6.41 -9.92 -18.06
C TYR A 427 7.12 -11.23 -17.79
N ASP A 428 8.29 -11.22 -17.14
CA ASP A 428 9.02 -12.45 -16.80
C ASP A 428 8.16 -13.41 -15.98
N TYR A 429 7.43 -12.87 -14.99
CA TYR A 429 6.51 -13.65 -14.19
C TYR A 429 5.33 -14.19 -15.01
N LEU A 430 4.69 -13.35 -15.84
CA LEU A 430 3.54 -13.77 -16.64
C LEU A 430 3.93 -14.73 -17.77
N ILE A 431 5.12 -14.61 -18.35
CA ILE A 431 5.65 -15.56 -19.33
C ILE A 431 5.84 -16.92 -18.66
N TRP A 432 6.45 -16.98 -17.47
CA TRP A 432 6.61 -18.23 -16.72
C TRP A 432 5.28 -18.81 -16.25
N TRP A 433 4.40 -17.99 -15.68
CA TRP A 433 3.15 -18.48 -15.08
C TRP A 433 2.08 -18.83 -16.12
N HIS A 434 1.89 -17.96 -17.12
CA HIS A 434 0.83 -18.12 -18.13
C HIS A 434 1.38 -18.67 -19.44
N GLY A 435 2.42 -18.04 -20.00
CA GLY A 435 2.95 -18.41 -21.31
C GLY A 435 3.45 -19.86 -21.35
N GLU A 436 4.45 -20.18 -20.52
CA GLU A 436 5.10 -21.48 -20.47
C GLU A 436 4.11 -22.61 -20.13
N ARG A 437 3.18 -22.38 -19.19
CA ARG A 437 2.22 -23.41 -18.76
C ARG A 437 1.09 -23.66 -19.75
N LYS A 438 0.67 -22.62 -20.48
CA LYS A 438 -0.42 -22.73 -21.47
C LYS A 438 0.09 -23.26 -22.80
N TYR A 439 1.30 -22.86 -23.21
CA TYR A 439 1.86 -23.17 -24.52
C TYR A 439 2.97 -24.24 -24.48
N ASN A 440 3.43 -24.68 -23.30
CA ASN A 440 4.44 -25.72 -23.07
C ASN A 440 5.87 -25.39 -23.54
N TYR A 441 6.21 -24.12 -23.75
CA TYR A 441 7.58 -23.70 -24.01
C TYR A 441 7.79 -22.23 -23.63
N LYS A 442 9.05 -21.85 -23.41
CA LYS A 442 9.47 -20.50 -23.06
C LYS A 442 10.28 -19.87 -24.21
N PRO A 443 10.06 -18.60 -24.57
CA PRO A 443 10.88 -17.91 -25.56
C PRO A 443 12.33 -17.72 -25.05
N TYR A 444 13.28 -17.68 -25.98
CA TYR A 444 14.66 -17.31 -25.67
C TYR A 444 14.82 -15.78 -25.61
N GLU A 445 15.87 -15.31 -24.95
CA GLU A 445 16.14 -13.87 -24.76
C GLU A 445 17.08 -13.30 -25.85
N GLU A 446 17.50 -14.14 -26.81
CA GLU A 446 18.40 -13.79 -27.90
C GLU A 446 17.67 -13.25 -29.14
N LYS A 447 18.37 -12.45 -29.94
CA LYS A 447 17.90 -11.94 -31.25
C LYS A 447 18.31 -12.89 -32.37
N LYS A 448 17.65 -14.05 -32.42
CA LYS A 448 17.96 -15.11 -33.39
C LYS A 448 16.69 -15.55 -34.10
N GLY A 449 16.77 -15.86 -35.39
CA GLY A 449 15.62 -16.33 -36.17
C GLY A 449 14.44 -15.37 -36.05
N THR A 450 13.25 -15.92 -35.84
CA THR A 450 12.05 -15.14 -35.50
C THR A 450 12.12 -14.68 -34.04
N PHE A 451 12.00 -13.37 -33.82
CA PHE A 451 11.87 -12.82 -32.47
C PHE A 451 10.89 -11.65 -32.42
N TYR A 452 10.33 -11.41 -31.25
CA TYR A 452 9.33 -10.39 -30.99
C TYR A 452 9.87 -9.37 -30.00
N LEU A 453 9.44 -8.13 -30.21
CA LEU A 453 9.58 -7.06 -29.24
C LEU A 453 8.20 -6.76 -28.65
N LEU A 454 8.08 -6.82 -27.33
CA LEU A 454 6.88 -6.39 -26.60
C LEU A 454 7.20 -5.10 -25.84
N MET A 455 6.57 -4.00 -26.25
CA MET A 455 6.95 -2.67 -25.79
C MET A 455 5.78 -1.95 -25.11
N GLU A 456 6.02 -1.51 -23.87
CA GLU A 456 5.20 -0.51 -23.18
C GLU A 456 5.64 0.89 -23.60
N VAL A 457 4.85 1.55 -24.44
CA VAL A 457 5.14 2.93 -24.87
C VAL A 457 4.70 3.90 -23.78
N ASP A 458 5.62 4.73 -23.27
CA ASP A 458 5.30 5.85 -22.39
C ASP A 458 4.80 7.03 -23.25
N PRO A 459 3.52 7.45 -23.14
CA PRO A 459 2.99 8.58 -23.90
C PRO A 459 3.67 9.91 -23.56
N GLN A 460 4.21 10.05 -22.34
CA GLN A 460 4.92 11.25 -21.91
C GLN A 460 6.37 11.26 -22.39
N LYS A 461 6.95 10.08 -22.64
CA LYS A 461 8.33 9.91 -23.10
C LYS A 461 8.43 8.93 -24.27
N PRO A 462 7.79 9.23 -25.41
CA PRO A 462 7.74 8.32 -26.56
C PRO A 462 9.11 8.08 -27.20
N TRP A 463 10.12 8.90 -26.90
CA TRP A 463 11.50 8.67 -27.37
C TRP A 463 12.22 7.52 -26.66
N SER A 464 11.75 7.09 -25.49
CA SER A 464 12.44 6.08 -24.67
C SER A 464 12.53 4.71 -25.36
N TYR A 465 11.42 4.20 -25.88
CA TYR A 465 11.42 2.93 -26.61
C TYR A 465 12.16 3.04 -27.95
N LYS A 466 12.11 4.20 -28.62
CA LYS A 466 12.87 4.44 -29.86
C LYS A 466 14.37 4.36 -29.62
N GLY A 467 14.85 4.99 -28.54
CA GLY A 467 16.24 4.88 -28.11
C GLY A 467 16.63 3.42 -27.82
N TRP A 468 15.75 2.62 -27.22
CA TRP A 468 16.00 1.19 -27.02
C TRP A 468 16.08 0.41 -28.35
N LEU A 469 15.24 0.71 -29.34
CA LEU A 469 15.32 0.11 -30.67
C LEU A 469 16.66 0.44 -31.36
N GLU A 470 17.12 1.69 -31.26
CA GLU A 470 18.35 2.19 -31.88
C GLU A 470 19.62 1.68 -31.19
N THR A 471 19.61 1.55 -29.86
CA THR A 471 20.81 1.22 -29.07
C THR A 471 20.91 -0.24 -28.70
N VAL A 472 19.79 -0.87 -28.33
CA VAL A 472 19.76 -2.26 -27.88
C VAL A 472 19.43 -3.18 -29.02
N ILE A 473 18.36 -2.96 -29.78
CA ILE A 473 17.92 -3.94 -30.80
C ILE A 473 18.86 -3.98 -32.00
N LYS A 474 19.11 -2.85 -32.66
CA LYS A 474 20.05 -2.62 -33.80
C LYS A 474 19.81 -3.43 -35.08
N ASN A 475 19.53 -4.74 -34.99
CA ASN A 475 19.47 -5.67 -36.11
C ASN A 475 18.09 -6.33 -36.25
N GLY A 476 17.85 -6.96 -37.40
CA GLY A 476 16.66 -7.76 -37.71
C GLY A 476 15.59 -7.03 -38.50
N ASP A 477 15.16 -7.66 -39.59
CA ASP A 477 14.16 -7.14 -40.51
C ASP A 477 12.79 -7.12 -39.82
N ILE A 478 12.11 -5.98 -39.87
CA ILE A 478 10.76 -5.84 -39.32
C ILE A 478 9.79 -6.54 -40.28
N ILE A 479 9.12 -7.57 -39.79
CA ILE A 479 8.03 -8.24 -40.53
C ILE A 479 6.75 -7.40 -40.37
N TYR A 480 6.38 -7.05 -39.14
CA TYR A 480 5.28 -6.13 -38.87
C TYR A 480 5.40 -5.48 -37.50
N THR A 481 4.66 -4.38 -37.31
CA THR A 481 4.41 -3.76 -36.00
C THR A 481 2.91 -3.64 -35.80
N LYS A 482 2.42 -4.05 -34.63
CA LYS A 482 1.00 -4.02 -34.27
C LYS A 482 0.82 -3.39 -32.89
N THR A 483 -0.07 -2.42 -32.80
CA THR A 483 -0.54 -1.87 -31.51
C THR A 483 -1.81 -2.62 -31.10
N LEU A 484 -1.81 -3.19 -29.91
CA LEU A 484 -2.93 -3.93 -29.36
C LEU A 484 -3.96 -2.97 -28.73
N PRO A 485 -5.22 -3.39 -28.51
CA PRO A 485 -6.23 -2.56 -27.83
C PRO A 485 -5.80 -2.04 -26.45
N SER A 486 -4.87 -2.74 -25.79
CA SER A 486 -4.27 -2.33 -24.51
C SER A 486 -3.29 -1.14 -24.63
N GLY A 487 -2.92 -0.75 -25.85
CA GLY A 487 -1.85 0.22 -26.13
C GLY A 487 -0.45 -0.40 -26.17
N LEU A 488 -0.29 -1.70 -25.86
CA LEU A 488 0.98 -2.41 -25.99
C LEU A 488 1.35 -2.58 -27.47
N MET A 489 2.62 -2.35 -27.79
CA MET A 489 3.14 -2.52 -29.13
C MET A 489 3.90 -3.84 -29.24
N VAL A 490 3.54 -4.66 -30.24
CA VAL A 490 4.23 -5.89 -30.59
C VAL A 490 4.88 -5.71 -31.94
N GLN A 491 6.19 -6.00 -32.05
CA GLN A 491 6.91 -5.94 -33.31
C GLN A 491 7.57 -7.30 -33.59
N LYS A 492 7.19 -7.94 -34.69
CA LYS A 492 7.78 -9.19 -35.16
C LYS A 492 8.98 -8.88 -36.04
N ARG A 493 10.09 -9.57 -35.79
CA ARG A 493 11.35 -9.42 -36.53
C ARG A 493 11.95 -10.77 -36.91
N PHE A 494 12.82 -10.76 -37.91
CA PHE A 494 13.62 -11.92 -38.32
C PHE A 494 15.10 -11.56 -38.47
N VAL A 495 15.98 -12.42 -37.96
CA VAL A 495 17.45 -12.35 -38.13
C VAL A 495 17.94 -13.70 -38.64
N GLY A 496 18.37 -13.75 -39.90
CA GLY A 496 18.93 -14.94 -40.56
C GLY A 496 19.19 -14.71 -42.05
N ASN A 497 19.94 -15.60 -42.69
CA ASN A 497 20.12 -15.60 -44.15
C ASN A 497 18.82 -16.06 -44.82
N LYS A 498 18.30 -15.28 -45.78
CA LYS A 498 17.04 -15.55 -46.51
C LYS A 498 17.02 -16.87 -47.34
N ASN A 499 18.05 -17.71 -47.28
CA ASN A 499 18.25 -18.84 -48.19
C ASN A 499 18.11 -20.24 -47.56
N GLU A 500 17.61 -20.36 -46.33
CA GLU A 500 17.33 -21.65 -45.68
C GLU A 500 15.85 -21.74 -45.26
N GLN A 501 14.93 -21.55 -46.21
CA GLN A 501 13.51 -21.91 -46.08
C GLN A 501 13.19 -23.14 -46.93
#